data_AF-A0A2G9FIY4-F1
#
_entry.id   AF-A0A2G9FIY4-F1
#
_cell.length_a   1.000
_cell.length_b   1.000
_cell.length_c   1.000
_cell.angle_alpha   90.00
_cell.angle_beta   90.00
_cell.angle_gamma   90.00
#
_symmetry.space_group_name_H-M   'P 1'
#
loop_
_entity.id
_entity.type
_entity.pdbx_description
1 polymer ?
#
loop_
_entity_poly.entity_id
_entity_poly.type
_entity_poly.pdbx_seq_one_letter_code
_entity_poly.pdbx_strand_id
1 'polypeptide(L)'
;MLDNKKDFLVIQEYSKALELLDNYDHQKVTKPDNLKKDTYQLTYEECRDLIASMSFGSSSTIFGHEKSKGALKGIIDSVYQSAFGEDAYPTVEEKAANLLYFIVKDHPFIDGCKRIAASIFIYFLNQNELLFKDGKKTVSDSSLVAITLLLAESKPEEKEIMVRVVMNFLGW
;
A
#
# COMPACT_ATOMS: atom_id res chain seq x y z
N MET A 1 7.90 40.60 -2.55
CA MET A 1 6.47 40.62 -2.18
C MET A 1 5.80 39.53 -2.99
N LEU A 2 5.14 38.58 -2.31
CA LEU A 2 4.34 37.55 -2.96
C LEU A 2 3.33 38.22 -3.90
N ASP A 3 3.18 37.71 -5.12
CA ASP A 3 2.12 38.15 -6.02
C ASP A 3 0.85 37.44 -5.50
N ASN A 4 0.35 37.93 -4.35
CA ASN A 4 -0.48 37.24 -3.35
C ASN A 4 -1.65 36.41 -3.90
N LYS A 5 -2.14 36.74 -5.10
CA LYS A 5 -3.25 36.04 -5.74
C LYS A 5 -2.82 34.81 -6.54
N LYS A 6 -1.68 34.85 -7.24
CA LYS A 6 -1.16 33.71 -8.01
C LYS A 6 -0.61 32.62 -7.10
N ASP A 7 0.17 33.03 -6.10
CA ASP A 7 0.76 32.10 -5.14
C ASP A 7 -0.31 31.35 -4.33
N PHE A 8 -1.39 32.05 -3.95
CA PHE A 8 -2.53 31.44 -3.26
C PHE A 8 -3.29 30.44 -4.13
N LEU A 9 -3.50 30.73 -5.42
CA LEU A 9 -4.15 29.80 -6.35
C LEU A 9 -3.35 28.50 -6.49
N VAL A 10 -2.01 28.60 -6.56
CA VAL A 10 -1.15 27.40 -6.62
C VAL A 10 -1.29 26.55 -5.36
N ILE A 11 -1.34 27.16 -4.17
CA ILE A 11 -1.51 26.43 -2.90
C ILE A 11 -2.88 25.76 -2.82
N GLN A 12 -3.94 26.37 -3.37
CA GLN A 12 -5.27 25.76 -3.39
C GLN A 12 -5.32 24.43 -4.16
N GLU A 13 -4.48 24.26 -5.18
CA GLU A 13 -4.33 22.99 -5.91
C GLU A 13 -3.80 21.85 -5.02
N TYR A 14 -3.14 22.16 -3.89
CA TYR A 14 -2.63 21.20 -2.91
C TYR A 14 -3.52 21.05 -1.67
N SER A 15 -4.73 21.63 -1.67
CA SER A 15 -5.66 21.61 -0.52
C SER A 15 -5.87 20.20 0.07
N LYS A 16 -6.13 19.19 -0.78
CA LYS A 16 -6.28 17.79 -0.33
C LYS A 16 -5.04 17.25 0.40
N ALA A 17 -3.85 17.58 -0.09
CA ALA A 17 -2.60 17.14 0.53
C ALA A 17 -2.38 17.83 1.89
N LEU A 18 -2.63 19.13 1.96
CA LEU A 18 -2.52 19.92 3.20
C LEU A 18 -3.55 19.48 4.25
N GLU A 19 -4.78 19.16 3.83
CA GLU A 19 -5.82 18.63 4.71
C GLU A 19 -5.46 17.24 5.26
N LEU A 20 -4.89 16.36 4.43
CA LEU A 20 -4.43 15.05 4.90
C LEU A 20 -3.30 15.19 5.94
N LEU A 21 -2.38 16.14 5.74
CA LEU A 21 -1.31 16.44 6.71
C LEU A 21 -1.88 16.97 8.03
N ASP A 22 -2.82 17.92 7.98
CA ASP A 22 -3.49 18.44 9.18
C ASP A 22 -4.24 17.33 9.94
N ASN A 23 -4.96 16.48 9.21
CA ASN A 23 -5.65 15.32 9.80
C ASN A 23 -4.67 14.31 10.41
N TYR A 24 -3.49 14.14 9.81
CA TYR A 24 -2.45 13.28 10.35
C TYR A 24 -1.90 13.79 11.69
N ASP A 25 -1.55 15.08 11.75
CA ASP A 25 -1.05 15.72 12.97
C ASP A 25 -2.06 15.64 14.12
N HIS A 26 -3.36 15.74 13.80
CA HIS A 26 -4.44 15.63 14.77
C HIS A 26 -4.92 14.18 15.03
N GLN A 27 -4.28 13.16 14.44
CA GLN A 27 -4.67 11.75 14.57
C GLN A 27 -6.12 11.45 14.14
N LYS A 28 -6.60 12.16 13.12
CA LYS A 28 -7.98 12.13 12.61
C LYS A 28 -8.12 11.64 11.16
N VAL A 29 -7.06 11.06 10.58
CA VAL A 29 -7.15 10.49 9.22
C VAL A 29 -8.28 9.45 9.18
N THR A 30 -9.25 9.68 8.29
CA THR A 30 -10.39 8.80 8.04
C THR A 30 -10.15 7.95 6.79
N LYS A 31 -10.96 6.90 6.60
CA LYS A 31 -10.99 6.18 5.33
C LYS A 31 -11.55 7.12 4.24
N PRO A 32 -11.03 7.11 3.01
CA PRO A 32 -11.61 7.87 1.91
C PRO A 32 -12.98 7.30 1.52
N ASP A 33 -13.78 8.13 0.86
CA ASP A 33 -15.07 7.73 0.32
C ASP A 33 -14.93 6.89 -0.96
N ASN A 34 -16.02 6.24 -1.39
CA ASN A 34 -16.12 5.47 -2.64
C ASN A 34 -15.17 4.27 -2.74
N LEU A 35 -14.89 3.61 -1.62
CA LEU A 35 -14.09 2.39 -1.58
C LEU A 35 -14.71 1.28 -2.44
N LYS A 36 -13.87 0.57 -3.19
CA LYS A 36 -14.34 -0.53 -4.04
C LYS A 36 -14.43 -1.82 -3.24
N LYS A 37 -15.52 -2.58 -3.45
CA LYS A 37 -15.57 -3.97 -2.98
C LYS A 37 -14.51 -4.78 -3.70
N ASP A 38 -13.88 -5.67 -2.94
CA ASP A 38 -12.93 -6.60 -3.51
C ASP A 38 -13.62 -7.63 -4.40
N THR A 39 -13.08 -7.80 -5.60
CA THR A 39 -13.56 -8.76 -6.61
C THR A 39 -12.49 -9.73 -7.06
N TYR A 40 -11.23 -9.49 -6.67
CA TYR A 40 -10.07 -10.29 -7.04
C TYR A 40 -9.32 -10.74 -5.78
N GLN A 41 -9.23 -12.06 -5.60
CA GLN A 41 -8.52 -12.64 -4.47
C GLN A 41 -7.10 -13.04 -4.88
N LEU A 42 -6.12 -12.30 -4.34
CA LEU A 42 -4.70 -12.61 -4.50
C LEU A 42 -4.33 -13.88 -3.73
N THR A 43 -3.70 -14.83 -4.42
CA THR A 43 -3.26 -16.10 -3.82
C THR A 43 -1.78 -16.09 -3.44
N TYR A 44 -1.39 -17.05 -2.58
CA TYR A 44 0.01 -17.28 -2.23
C TYR A 44 0.84 -17.63 -3.46
N GLU A 45 0.32 -18.52 -4.29
CA GLU A 45 0.95 -19.03 -5.51
C GLU A 45 1.22 -17.89 -6.50
N GLU A 46 0.24 -17.02 -6.76
CA GLU A 46 0.45 -15.84 -7.61
C GLU A 46 1.53 -14.91 -7.07
N CYS A 47 1.59 -14.72 -5.75
CA CYS A 47 2.66 -13.92 -5.15
C CYS A 47 4.03 -14.59 -5.34
N ARG A 48 4.11 -15.91 -5.22
CA ARG A 48 5.36 -16.66 -5.44
C ARG A 48 5.82 -16.56 -6.88
N ASP A 49 4.91 -16.67 -7.85
CA ASP A 49 5.20 -16.54 -9.27
C ASP A 49 5.66 -15.11 -9.61
N LEU A 50 4.98 -14.10 -9.07
CA LEU A 50 5.40 -12.70 -9.19
C LEU A 50 6.83 -12.50 -8.65
N ILE A 51 7.12 -12.96 -7.42
CA ILE A 51 8.44 -12.82 -6.81
C ILE A 51 9.50 -13.54 -7.63
N ALA A 52 9.21 -14.74 -8.14
CA ALA A 52 10.11 -15.48 -9.03
C ALA A 52 10.41 -14.69 -10.30
N SER A 53 9.41 -14.04 -10.91
CA SER A 53 9.59 -13.19 -12.09
C SER A 53 10.43 -11.92 -11.82
N MET A 54 10.47 -11.44 -10.57
CA MET A 54 11.32 -10.29 -10.20
C MET A 54 12.81 -10.65 -10.14
N SER A 55 13.13 -11.94 -10.01
CA SER A 55 14.50 -12.43 -9.80
C SER A 55 15.34 -12.49 -11.09
N PHE A 56 14.73 -12.31 -12.26
CA PHE A 56 15.42 -12.30 -13.55
C PHE A 56 16.47 -11.17 -13.57
N GLY A 57 17.74 -11.54 -13.42
CA GLY A 57 18.89 -10.63 -13.47
C GLY A 57 19.47 -10.20 -12.12
N SER A 58 18.86 -10.61 -10.99
CA SER A 58 19.44 -10.34 -9.67
C SER A 58 20.42 -11.46 -9.26
N SER A 59 21.67 -11.11 -8.97
CA SER A 59 22.76 -12.00 -8.54
C SER A 59 22.58 -12.58 -7.13
N SER A 60 21.44 -12.32 -6.48
CA SER A 60 21.18 -12.68 -5.09
C SER A 60 20.43 -14.00 -5.01
N THR A 61 21.10 -15.05 -4.54
CA THR A 61 20.50 -16.37 -4.27
C THR A 61 19.48 -16.37 -3.13
N ILE A 62 19.35 -15.26 -2.38
CA ILE A 62 18.51 -15.16 -1.19
C ILE A 62 17.30 -14.23 -1.35
N PHE A 63 17.17 -13.55 -2.50
CA PHE A 63 16.04 -12.67 -2.77
C PHE A 63 14.73 -13.47 -2.82
N GLY A 64 13.68 -13.01 -2.13
CA GLY A 64 12.37 -13.67 -2.14
C GLY A 64 12.30 -15.01 -1.40
N HIS A 65 13.38 -15.44 -0.74
CA HIS A 65 13.35 -16.57 0.18
C HIS A 65 12.67 -16.17 1.48
N GLU A 66 11.65 -16.92 1.89
CA GLU A 66 10.95 -16.69 3.15
C GLU A 66 11.86 -17.05 4.34
N LYS A 67 11.82 -16.24 5.40
CA LYS A 67 12.59 -16.48 6.64
C LYS A 67 12.08 -17.70 7.42
N SER A 68 10.79 -17.98 7.31
CA SER A 68 10.14 -19.13 7.90
C SER A 68 9.08 -19.67 6.93
N LYS A 69 8.82 -20.98 7.00
CA LYS A 69 7.87 -21.63 6.10
C LYS A 69 6.47 -21.04 6.30
N GLY A 70 5.90 -20.46 5.24
CA GLY A 70 4.54 -19.94 5.23
C GLY A 70 4.39 -18.53 5.78
N ALA A 71 5.49 -17.78 5.93
CA ALA A 71 5.44 -16.38 6.40
C ALA A 71 4.58 -15.51 5.48
N LEU A 72 4.77 -15.63 4.16
CA LEU A 72 3.95 -14.88 3.19
C LEU A 72 2.50 -15.38 3.18
N LYS A 73 2.29 -16.71 3.28
CA LYS A 73 0.95 -17.29 3.33
C LYS A 73 0.17 -16.74 4.54
N GLY A 74 0.79 -16.65 5.71
CA GLY A 74 0.16 -16.10 6.92
C GLY A 74 -0.29 -14.65 6.76
N ILE A 75 0.50 -13.83 6.05
CA ILE A 75 0.11 -12.44 5.73
C ILE A 75 -1.11 -12.41 4.82
N ILE A 76 -1.11 -13.21 3.75
CA ILE A 76 -2.23 -13.29 2.80
C ILE A 76 -3.49 -13.79 3.53
N ASP A 77 -3.39 -14.87 4.29
CA ASP A 77 -4.50 -15.41 5.08
C ASP A 77 -5.06 -14.36 6.06
N SER A 78 -4.19 -13.55 6.70
CA SER A 78 -4.59 -12.47 7.61
C SER A 78 -5.36 -11.35 6.91
N VAL A 79 -5.01 -11.04 5.66
CA VAL A 79 -5.69 -10.00 4.86
C VAL A 79 -7.07 -10.49 4.39
N TYR A 80 -7.21 -11.78 4.11
CA TYR A 80 -8.47 -12.38 3.64
C TYR A 80 -9.27 -13.07 4.74
N GLN A 81 -8.88 -12.92 6.01
CA GLN A 81 -9.63 -13.53 7.11
C GLN A 81 -11.00 -12.85 7.27
N SER A 82 -12.00 -13.65 7.64
CA SER A 82 -13.35 -13.17 7.93
C SER A 82 -13.83 -13.73 9.27
N ALA A 83 -14.53 -12.91 10.05
CA ALA A 83 -15.12 -13.29 11.33
C ALA A 83 -16.58 -12.83 11.38
N PHE A 84 -17.47 -13.69 11.88
CA PHE A 84 -18.92 -13.41 11.96
C PHE A 84 -19.56 -12.99 10.62
N GLY A 85 -19.01 -13.46 9.50
CA GLY A 85 -19.50 -13.14 8.15
C GLY A 85 -18.99 -11.80 7.58
N GLU A 86 -18.07 -11.13 8.29
CA GLU A 86 -17.45 -9.88 7.85
C GLU A 86 -15.95 -10.07 7.60
N ASP A 87 -15.48 -9.62 6.44
CA ASP A 87 -14.05 -9.57 6.12
C ASP A 87 -13.33 -8.59 7.04
N ALA A 88 -12.11 -8.93 7.49
CA ALA A 88 -11.28 -8.01 8.25
C ALA A 88 -10.96 -6.72 7.46
N TYR A 89 -10.85 -6.85 6.13
CA TYR A 89 -10.60 -5.77 5.19
C TYR A 89 -11.59 -5.84 4.02
N PRO A 90 -12.78 -5.21 4.15
CA PRO A 90 -13.86 -5.37 3.17
C PRO A 90 -13.59 -4.79 1.78
N THR A 91 -12.64 -3.85 1.65
CA THR A 91 -12.41 -3.09 0.42
C THR A 91 -11.04 -3.35 -0.17
N VAL A 92 -10.90 -3.07 -1.48
CA VAL A 92 -9.63 -3.24 -2.19
C VAL A 92 -8.55 -2.34 -1.58
N GLU A 93 -8.88 -1.10 -1.25
CA GLU A 93 -7.94 -0.13 -0.68
C GLU A 93 -7.46 -0.59 0.70
N GLU A 94 -8.34 -1.15 1.54
CA GLU A 94 -7.97 -1.72 2.84
C GLU A 94 -7.04 -2.92 2.67
N LYS A 95 -7.38 -3.86 1.78
CA LYS A 95 -6.55 -5.04 1.51
C LYS A 95 -5.19 -4.65 0.94
N ALA A 96 -5.14 -3.72 -0.01
CA ALA A 96 -3.92 -3.21 -0.61
C ALA A 96 -3.01 -2.56 0.44
N ALA A 97 -3.55 -1.64 1.23
CA ALA A 97 -2.80 -0.93 2.27
C ALA A 97 -2.27 -1.89 3.34
N ASN A 98 -3.07 -2.86 3.78
CA ASN A 98 -2.64 -3.85 4.76
C ASN A 98 -1.64 -4.88 4.20
N LEU A 99 -1.78 -5.31 2.94
CA LEU A 99 -0.77 -6.14 2.26
C LEU A 99 0.59 -5.45 2.24
N LEU A 100 0.62 -4.18 1.83
CA LEU A 100 1.84 -3.38 1.82
C LEU A 100 2.41 -3.24 3.24
N TYR A 101 1.56 -2.88 4.22
CA TYR A 101 1.95 -2.74 5.62
C TYR A 101 2.57 -4.02 6.18
N PHE A 102 1.87 -5.15 6.10
CA PHE A 102 2.32 -6.41 6.70
C PHE A 102 3.60 -6.92 6.07
N ILE A 103 3.73 -6.91 4.75
CA ILE A 103 4.97 -7.39 4.10
C ILE A 103 6.15 -6.47 4.45
N VAL A 104 5.92 -5.16 4.56
CA VAL A 104 6.96 -4.20 4.98
C VAL A 104 7.34 -4.42 6.43
N LYS A 105 6.39 -4.56 7.36
CA LYS A 105 6.65 -4.64 8.81
C LYS A 105 7.11 -6.02 9.29
N ASP A 106 6.48 -7.07 8.81
CA ASP A 106 6.75 -8.44 9.27
C ASP A 106 8.04 -8.98 8.63
N HIS A 107 8.52 -8.32 7.58
CA HIS A 107 9.73 -8.67 6.85
C HIS A 107 9.82 -10.19 6.55
N PRO A 108 8.85 -10.78 5.84
CA PRO A 108 8.71 -12.22 5.70
C PRO A 108 9.85 -12.87 4.88
N PHE A 109 10.63 -12.07 4.16
CA PHE A 109 11.72 -12.53 3.29
C PHE A 109 13.10 -12.16 3.84
N ILE A 110 14.12 -12.95 3.50
CA ILE A 110 15.52 -12.73 3.88
C ILE A 110 16.03 -11.41 3.26
N ASP A 111 15.79 -11.20 1.96
CA ASP A 111 16.09 -9.97 1.24
C ASP A 111 14.90 -9.57 0.36
N GLY A 112 14.81 -8.27 0.07
CA GLY A 112 13.87 -7.75 -0.90
C GLY A 112 12.52 -7.33 -0.36
N CYS A 113 12.26 -7.43 0.96
CA CYS A 113 10.94 -7.18 1.55
C CYS A 113 10.25 -5.92 1.02
N LYS A 114 10.93 -4.77 1.02
CA LYS A 114 10.37 -3.50 0.51
C LYS A 114 10.02 -3.55 -0.99
N ARG A 115 10.90 -4.14 -1.81
CA ARG A 115 10.69 -4.30 -3.26
C ARG A 115 9.56 -5.28 -3.55
N ILE A 116 9.50 -6.39 -2.81
CA ILE A 116 8.46 -7.41 -2.93
C ILE A 116 7.11 -6.84 -2.48
N ALA A 117 7.05 -6.15 -1.34
CA ALA A 117 5.83 -5.51 -0.84
C ALA A 117 5.27 -4.50 -1.86
N ALA A 118 6.12 -3.61 -2.38
CA ALA A 118 5.73 -2.65 -3.40
C ALA A 118 5.24 -3.33 -4.69
N SER A 119 5.87 -4.43 -5.10
CA SER A 119 5.49 -5.16 -6.31
C SER A 119 4.17 -5.89 -6.16
N ILE A 120 3.95 -6.56 -5.03
CA ILE A 120 2.67 -7.21 -4.70
C ILE A 120 1.56 -6.16 -4.61
N PHE A 121 1.82 -5.02 -3.97
CA PHE A 121 0.88 -3.90 -3.90
C PHE A 121 0.47 -3.38 -5.28
N ILE A 122 1.43 -3.09 -6.16
CA ILE A 122 1.16 -2.66 -7.54
C ILE A 122 0.37 -3.73 -8.30
N TYR A 123 0.79 -5.00 -8.22
CA TYR A 123 0.12 -6.10 -8.89
C TYR A 123 -1.34 -6.22 -8.44
N PHE A 124 -1.59 -6.18 -7.12
CA PHE A 124 -2.93 -6.27 -6.57
C PHE A 124 -3.83 -5.09 -6.99
N LEU A 125 -3.30 -3.87 -7.01
CA LEU A 125 -4.02 -2.71 -7.54
C LEU A 125 -4.32 -2.84 -9.04
N ASN A 126 -3.41 -3.44 -9.81
CA ASN A 126 -3.62 -3.67 -11.24
C ASN A 126 -4.74 -4.68 -11.49
N GLN A 127 -4.75 -5.80 -10.76
CA GLN A 127 -5.79 -6.82 -10.89
C GLN A 127 -7.18 -6.29 -10.49
N ASN A 128 -7.24 -5.29 -9.62
CA ASN A 128 -8.48 -4.62 -9.22
C ASN A 128 -8.80 -3.33 -9.99
N GLU A 129 -8.12 -3.05 -11.11
CA GLU A 129 -8.36 -1.86 -11.94
C GLU A 129 -8.30 -0.53 -11.14
N LEU A 130 -7.35 -0.45 -10.21
CA LEU A 130 -7.09 0.73 -9.37
C LEU A 130 -5.71 1.37 -9.63
N LEU A 131 -4.80 0.66 -10.30
CA LEU A 131 -3.45 1.17 -10.54
C LEU A 131 -3.44 2.37 -11.51
N PHE A 132 -4.40 2.44 -12.44
CA PHE A 132 -4.50 3.48 -13.45
C PHE A 132 -5.87 4.14 -13.47
N LYS A 133 -5.88 5.47 -13.55
CA LYS A 133 -7.08 6.31 -13.70
C LYS A 133 -6.83 7.31 -14.82
N ASP A 134 -7.67 7.30 -15.84
CA ASP A 134 -7.53 8.14 -17.05
C ASP A 134 -6.12 8.06 -17.69
N GLY A 135 -5.55 6.85 -17.73
CA GLY A 135 -4.22 6.59 -18.30
C GLY A 135 -3.05 7.08 -17.43
N LYS A 136 -3.31 7.58 -16.22
CA LYS A 136 -2.27 8.00 -15.26
C LYS A 136 -2.18 7.01 -14.11
N LYS A 137 -0.97 6.82 -13.58
CA LYS A 137 -0.75 6.02 -12.37
C LYS A 137 -1.46 6.69 -11.19
N THR A 138 -2.29 5.94 -10.47
CA THR A 138 -2.89 6.38 -9.20
C THR A 138 -1.81 6.59 -8.14
N VAL A 139 -0.79 5.72 -8.12
CA VAL A 139 0.40 5.84 -7.27
C VAL A 139 1.62 6.09 -8.14
N SER A 140 2.19 7.30 -8.04
CA SER A 140 3.42 7.64 -8.75
C SER A 140 4.63 6.85 -8.20
N ASP A 141 5.72 6.79 -8.97
CA ASP A 141 6.93 6.07 -8.54
C ASP A 141 7.55 6.67 -7.26
N SER A 142 7.53 8.00 -7.14
CA SER A 142 7.98 8.69 -5.91
C SER A 142 7.03 8.44 -4.74
N SER A 143 5.71 8.44 -4.98
CA SER A 143 4.71 8.10 -3.95
C SER A 143 4.92 6.68 -3.43
N LEU A 144 5.13 5.69 -4.32
CA LEU A 144 5.37 4.30 -3.96
C LEU A 144 6.61 4.14 -3.07
N VAL A 145 7.71 4.82 -3.42
CA VAL A 145 8.93 4.83 -2.60
C VAL A 145 8.64 5.46 -1.24
N ALA A 146 8.01 6.64 -1.22
CA ALA A 146 7.72 7.37 0.01
C ALA A 146 6.84 6.57 0.97
N ILE A 147 5.73 5.97 0.50
CA ILE A 147 4.86 5.16 1.37
C ILE A 147 5.58 3.92 1.88
N THR A 148 6.36 3.24 1.05
CA THR A 148 7.06 2.02 1.46
C THR A 148 8.07 2.31 2.56
N LEU A 149 8.77 3.45 2.47
CA LEU A 149 9.69 3.92 3.51
C LEU A 149 8.94 4.40 4.76
N LEU A 150 7.88 5.18 4.61
CA LEU A 150 7.04 5.64 5.72
C LEU A 150 6.54 4.45 6.56
N LEU A 151 6.01 3.42 5.91
CA LEU A 151 5.54 2.22 6.60
C LEU A 151 6.69 1.49 7.30
N ALA A 152 7.86 1.40 6.68
CA ALA A 152 9.02 0.74 7.28
C ALA A 152 9.46 1.44 8.58
N GLU A 153 9.50 2.78 8.56
CA GLU A 153 9.93 3.61 9.69
C GLU A 153 8.84 3.82 10.75
N SER A 154 7.56 3.61 10.41
CA SER A 154 6.44 3.76 11.34
C SER A 154 6.51 2.78 12.52
N LYS A 155 5.99 3.17 13.68
CA LYS A 155 5.86 2.29 14.84
C LYS A 155 4.65 1.35 14.70
N PRO A 156 4.67 0.17 15.34
CA PRO A 156 3.53 -0.75 15.30
C PRO A 156 2.20 -0.13 15.77
N GLU A 157 2.26 0.77 16.76
CA GLU A 157 1.06 1.44 17.29
C GLU A 157 0.43 2.41 16.28
N GLU A 158 1.18 2.84 15.28
CA GLU A 158 0.74 3.76 14.21
C GLU A 158 0.08 3.01 13.04
N LYS A 159 -0.07 1.68 13.11
CA LYS A 159 -0.62 0.86 12.02
C LYS A 159 -1.88 1.46 11.39
N GLU A 160 -2.88 1.75 12.23
CA GLU A 160 -4.19 2.16 11.74
C GLU A 160 -4.14 3.50 11.00
N ILE A 161 -3.39 4.48 11.52
CA ILE A 161 -3.24 5.76 10.83
C ILE A 161 -2.42 5.62 9.54
N MET A 162 -1.38 4.79 9.55
CA MET A 162 -0.55 4.51 8.38
C MET A 162 -1.34 3.87 7.24
N VAL A 163 -2.14 2.85 7.57
CA VAL A 163 -3.04 2.20 6.61
C VAL A 163 -4.00 3.22 6.00
N ARG A 164 -4.61 4.09 6.81
CA ARG A 164 -5.54 5.11 6.31
C ARG A 164 -4.86 6.16 5.44
N VAL A 165 -3.62 6.56 5.75
CA VAL A 165 -2.83 7.47 4.90
C VAL A 165 -2.62 6.83 3.52
N VAL A 166 -2.21 5.56 3.47
CA VAL A 166 -2.03 4.83 2.20
C VAL A 166 -3.36 4.73 1.44
N MET A 167 -4.47 4.43 2.12
CA MET A 167 -5.79 4.41 1.49
C MET A 167 -6.16 5.76 0.88
N ASN A 168 -5.90 6.88 1.57
CA ASN A 168 -6.19 8.21 1.03
C ASN A 168 -5.42 8.51 -0.26
N PHE A 169 -4.16 8.06 -0.38
CA PHE A 169 -3.41 8.20 -1.62
C PHE A 169 -4.01 7.42 -2.80
N LEU A 170 -4.75 6.33 -2.54
CA LEU A 170 -5.47 5.59 -3.57
C LEU A 170 -6.78 6.27 -4.01
N GLY A 171 -7.34 7.14 -3.18
CA GLY A 171 -8.59 7.85 -3.45
C GLY A 171 -8.43 9.15 -4.25
N TRP A 172 -7.21 9.56 -4.60
CA TRP A 172 -6.94 10.85 -5.23
C TRP A 172 -7.26 10.91 -6.74
#